data_AF-A0A7R8X3Y6-F1
#
_entry.id   AF-A0A7R8X3Y6-F1
#
_cell.length_a   1.000
_cell.length_b   1.000
_cell.length_c   1.000
_cell.angle_alpha   90.00
_cell.angle_beta   90.00
_cell.angle_gamma   90.00
#
_symmetry.space_group_name_H-M   'P 1'
#
loop_
_entity.id
_entity.type
_entity.pdbx_description
1 polymer ?
#
loop_
_entity_poly.entity_id
_entity_poly.type
_entity_poly.pdbx_seq_one_letter_code
_entity_poly.pdbx_strand_id
1 'polypeptide(L)'
;MDELPSGVTPHEVVLERGKLRLLHYKANPEVEQSPVPLLIVYALVNRPYMTDLQENRSTVQGLLDAGQDVYLVDWGYPGRADRYLTIDDYLNRLLDSCVREVCRRHSIPQ
;
A
#
# COMPACT_ATOMS: atom_id res chain seq x y z
N MET A 1 -17.21 0.82 -13.15
CA MET A 1 -15.76 0.86 -13.43
C MET A 1 -15.39 2.30 -13.22
N ASP A 2 -15.10 2.68 -11.98
CA ASP A 2 -14.80 4.07 -11.64
C ASP A 2 -13.45 4.42 -12.25
N GLU A 3 -13.45 5.42 -13.14
CA GLU A 3 -12.24 6.03 -13.68
C GLU A 3 -11.37 6.48 -12.51
N LEU A 4 -10.18 5.90 -12.40
CA LEU A 4 -9.16 6.42 -11.49
C LEU A 4 -8.89 7.88 -11.88
N PRO A 5 -9.00 8.84 -10.95
CA PRO A 5 -8.81 10.25 -11.27
C PRO A 5 -7.42 10.46 -11.91
N SER A 6 -7.40 11.27 -12.96
CA SER A 6 -6.20 11.64 -13.71
C SER A 6 -5.06 12.07 -12.76
N GLY A 7 -3.89 11.43 -12.89
CA GLY A 7 -2.67 11.77 -12.15
C GLY A 7 -2.29 10.86 -10.99
N VAL A 8 -2.87 9.67 -10.86
CA VAL A 8 -2.46 8.66 -9.87
C VAL A 8 -1.51 7.64 -10.51
N THR A 9 -0.38 7.34 -9.88
CA THR A 9 0.50 6.24 -10.32
C THR A 9 -0.31 4.95 -10.44
N PRO A 10 -0.31 4.28 -11.60
CA PRO A 10 -1.12 3.09 -11.81
C PRO A 10 -0.83 2.06 -10.73
N HIS A 11 -1.88 1.60 -10.07
CA HIS A 11 -1.79 0.58 -9.03
C HIS A 11 -2.98 -0.35 -9.10
N GLU A 12 -2.82 -1.52 -8.50
CA GLU A 12 -3.89 -2.48 -8.26
C GLU A 12 -4.08 -2.68 -6.75
N VAL A 13 -5.30 -2.96 -6.33
CA VAL A 13 -5.58 -3.42 -4.97
C VAL A 13 -5.37 -4.93 -4.93
N VAL A 14 -4.41 -5.38 -4.13
CA VAL A 14 -4.00 -6.80 -4.08
C VAL A 14 -4.53 -7.54 -2.86
N LEU A 15 -4.89 -6.79 -1.83
CA LEU A 15 -5.56 -7.27 -0.63
C LEU A 15 -6.54 -6.19 -0.17
N GLU A 16 -7.73 -6.60 0.20
CA GLU A 16 -8.72 -5.74 0.84
C GLU A 16 -9.24 -6.42 2.11
N ARG A 17 -9.20 -5.71 3.24
CA ARG A 17 -9.73 -6.17 4.53
C ARG A 17 -10.52 -5.04 5.18
N GLY A 18 -11.82 -5.04 4.95
CA GLY A 18 -12.69 -3.96 5.41
C GLY A 18 -12.30 -2.66 4.72
N LYS A 19 -11.69 -1.74 5.47
CA LYS A 19 -11.22 -0.45 4.93
C LYS A 19 -9.75 -0.44 4.56
N LEU A 20 -9.00 -1.42 5.05
CA LEU A 20 -7.60 -1.58 4.69
C LEU A 20 -7.49 -2.10 3.26
N ARG A 21 -6.66 -1.44 2.48
CA ARG A 21 -6.27 -1.84 1.12
C ARG A 21 -4.75 -1.92 1.04
N LEU A 22 -4.25 -2.97 0.43
CA LEU A 22 -2.86 -3.08 0.01
C LEU A 22 -2.79 -2.71 -1.46
N LEU A 23 -2.09 -1.62 -1.78
CA LEU A 23 -1.90 -1.16 -3.15
C LEU A 23 -0.55 -1.68 -3.65
N HIS A 24 -0.52 -2.19 -4.88
CA HIS A 24 0.70 -2.59 -5.57
C HIS A 24 0.85 -1.72 -6.81
N TYR A 25 1.93 -0.95 -6.88
CA TYR A 25 2.16 -0.01 -7.97
C TYR A 25 2.84 -0.68 -9.15
N LYS A 26 2.44 -0.29 -10.36
CA LYS A 26 3.00 -0.81 -11.60
C LYS A 26 4.16 0.06 -12.06
N ALA A 27 5.36 -0.49 -12.07
CA ALA A 27 6.52 0.13 -12.71
C ALA A 27 6.36 0.15 -14.25
N ASN A 28 7.18 0.97 -14.91
CA ASN A 28 7.35 0.88 -16.36
C ASN A 28 7.95 -0.50 -16.70
N PRO A 29 7.41 -1.27 -17.66
CA PRO A 29 7.96 -2.57 -18.08
C PRO A 29 9.43 -2.56 -18.50
N GLU A 30 9.98 -1.40 -18.85
CA GLU A 30 11.39 -1.24 -19.22
C GLU A 30 12.34 -1.19 -18.01
N VAL A 31 11.82 -1.05 -16.79
CA VAL A 31 12.60 -0.98 -15.55
C VAL A 31 12.65 -2.35 -14.91
N GLU A 32 13.86 -2.89 -14.74
CA GLU A 32 14.08 -4.12 -13.98
C GLU A 32 13.83 -3.86 -12.49
N GLN A 33 12.88 -4.59 -11.90
CA GLN A 33 12.54 -4.44 -10.49
C GLN A 33 13.37 -5.37 -9.59
N SER A 34 13.68 -4.89 -8.40
CA SER A 34 14.32 -5.62 -7.31
C SER A 34 13.51 -6.89 -6.97
N PRO A 35 14.18 -8.04 -6.74
CA PRO A 35 13.51 -9.27 -6.33
C PRO A 35 12.96 -9.19 -4.90
N VAL A 36 13.42 -8.22 -4.10
CA VAL A 36 12.91 -7.96 -2.75
C VAL A 36 11.92 -6.80 -2.83
N PRO A 37 10.64 -7.01 -2.46
CA PRO A 37 9.62 -5.98 -2.49
C PRO A 37 9.77 -5.00 -1.33
N LEU A 38 9.35 -3.75 -1.57
CA LEU A 38 9.27 -2.68 -0.58
C LEU A 38 7.82 -2.48 -0.14
N LEU A 39 7.54 -2.71 1.15
CA LEU A 39 6.25 -2.43 1.76
C LEU A 39 6.30 -1.13 2.57
N ILE A 40 5.55 -0.11 2.12
CA ILE A 40 5.42 1.18 2.79
C ILE A 40 4.24 1.13 3.75
N VAL A 41 4.50 1.44 5.02
CA VAL A 41 3.50 1.46 6.11
C VAL A 41 3.48 2.84 6.75
N TYR A 42 2.41 3.60 6.51
CA TYR A 42 2.26 4.93 7.11
C TYR A 42 1.68 4.89 8.52
N ALA A 43 1.87 6.00 9.24
CA ALA A 43 1.27 6.21 10.54
C ALA A 43 -0.27 6.18 10.44
N LEU A 44 -0.91 5.52 11.41
CA LEU A 44 -2.38 5.44 11.57
C LEU A 44 -3.05 6.80 11.81
N VAL A 45 -2.25 7.83 12.12
CA VAL A 45 -2.71 9.16 12.57
C VAL A 45 -2.88 10.12 11.40
N ASN A 46 -2.23 9.89 10.26
CA ASN A 46 -2.34 10.81 9.12
C ASN A 46 -3.76 10.77 8.57
N ARG A 47 -4.54 11.82 8.84
CA ARG A 47 -5.70 12.17 8.02
C ARG A 47 -5.17 13.05 6.90
N PRO A 48 -4.99 12.51 5.68
CA PRO A 48 -4.32 13.26 4.65
C PRO A 48 -5.36 14.05 3.88
N TYR A 49 -5.37 15.36 4.10
CA TYR A 49 -5.78 16.27 3.02
C TYR A 49 -4.98 15.90 1.76
N MET A 50 -5.56 16.09 0.58
CA MET A 50 -5.06 15.59 -0.73
C MET A 50 -3.55 15.76 -1.00
N THR A 51 -2.86 16.64 -0.27
CA THR A 51 -1.42 16.90 -0.27
C THR A 51 -0.55 15.66 0.00
N ASP A 52 -0.83 14.86 1.03
CA ASP A 52 -0.01 13.68 1.37
C ASP A 52 -0.03 12.65 0.22
N LEU A 53 -1.21 12.46 -0.39
CA LEU A 53 -1.39 11.59 -1.55
C LEU A 53 -0.69 12.12 -2.80
N GLN A 54 -0.46 13.43 -2.92
CA GLN A 54 0.32 14.03 -4.00
C GLN A 54 1.82 13.89 -3.76
N GLU A 55 2.32 14.17 -2.56
CA GLU A 55 3.74 13.99 -2.19
C GLU A 55 4.18 12.52 -2.27
N ASN A 56 3.27 11.61 -1.92
CA ASN A 56 3.47 10.18 -2.10
C ASN A 56 3.60 9.77 -3.57
N ARG A 57 2.97 10.47 -4.53
CA ARG A 57 3.13 10.15 -5.97
C ARG A 57 4.57 10.34 -6.41
N SER A 58 5.16 11.48 -6.06
CA SER A 58 6.56 11.78 -6.42
C SER A 58 7.51 10.79 -5.77
N THR A 59 7.26 10.40 -4.53
CA THR A 59 8.08 9.43 -3.81
C THR A 59 7.95 8.03 -4.38
N VAL A 60 6.72 7.55 -4.61
CA VAL A 60 6.45 6.22 -5.18
C VAL A 60 6.98 6.13 -6.60
N GLN A 61 6.75 7.14 -7.45
CA GLN A 61 7.27 7.15 -8.81
C GLN A 61 8.81 7.10 -8.81
N GLY A 62 9.47 7.89 -7.98
CA GLY A 62 10.94 7.86 -7.86
C GLY A 62 11.48 6.50 -7.39
N LEU A 63 10.76 5.81 -6.51
CA LEU A 63 11.12 4.45 -6.08
C LEU A 63 10.93 3.41 -7.19
N LEU A 64 9.84 3.51 -7.95
CA LEU A 64 9.59 2.64 -9.11
C LEU A 64 10.66 2.85 -10.19
N ASP A 65 11.00 4.11 -10.48
CA ASP A 65 12.04 4.46 -11.45
C ASP A 65 13.43 4.02 -10.99
N ALA A 66 13.65 3.91 -9.68
CA ALA A 66 14.85 3.32 -9.07
C ALA A 66 14.81 1.77 -9.01
N GLY A 67 13.84 1.14 -9.65
CA GLY A 67 13.71 -0.32 -9.73
C GLY A 67 13.20 -0.99 -8.46
N GLN A 68 12.49 -0.29 -7.58
CA GLN A 68 11.84 -0.94 -6.43
C GLN A 68 10.49 -1.55 -6.83
N ASP A 69 10.12 -2.66 -6.20
CA ASP A 69 8.76 -3.21 -6.29
C ASP A 69 7.91 -2.75 -5.11
N VAL A 70 7.00 -1.80 -5.35
CA VAL A 70 6.45 -0.96 -4.29
C VAL A 70 5.01 -1.34 -3.94
N TYR A 71 4.80 -1.61 -2.66
CA TYR A 71 3.52 -1.82 -2.03
C TYR A 71 3.24 -0.71 -1.02
N LEU A 72 1.97 -0.32 -0.88
CA LEU A 72 1.52 0.68 0.09
C LEU A 72 0.32 0.18 0.88
N VAL A 73 0.42 0.24 2.21
CA VAL A 73 -0.71 0.01 3.10
C VAL A 73 -1.55 1.28 3.20
N ASP A 74 -2.76 1.22 2.67
CA ASP A 74 -3.81 2.21 2.90
C ASP A 74 -4.75 1.70 3.99
N TRP A 75 -4.66 2.30 5.17
CA TRP A 75 -5.51 1.94 6.32
C TRP A 75 -6.99 2.30 6.12
N GLY A 76 -7.29 3.15 5.14
CA GLY A 76 -8.59 3.78 4.98
C GLY A 76 -8.94 4.71 6.15
N TYR A 77 -10.22 5.08 6.23
CA TYR A 77 -10.68 6.04 7.22
C TYR A 77 -11.41 5.37 8.39
N PRO A 78 -10.93 5.52 9.64
CA PRO A 78 -11.62 4.96 10.80
C PRO A 78 -13.02 5.56 10.92
N GLY A 79 -14.00 4.72 11.22
CA GLY A 79 -15.39 5.06 11.40
C GLY A 79 -15.94 4.45 12.70
N ARG A 80 -17.24 4.59 12.93
CA ARG A 80 -17.85 4.17 14.20
C ARG A 80 -17.65 2.67 14.53
N ALA A 81 -17.61 1.82 13.51
CA ALA A 81 -17.38 0.38 13.67
C ALA A 81 -15.97 0.05 14.19
N ASP A 82 -15.00 0.94 13.97
CA ASP A 82 -13.58 0.73 14.29
C ASP A 82 -13.25 1.11 15.75
N ARG A 83 -14.24 1.54 16.54
CA ARG A 83 -14.05 2.03 17.92
C ARG A 83 -13.44 1.00 18.89
N TYR A 84 -13.44 -0.26 18.51
CA TYR A 84 -12.91 -1.37 19.30
C TYR A 84 -11.62 -1.94 18.72
N LEU A 85 -11.12 -1.39 17.60
CA LEU A 85 -9.82 -1.78 17.08
C LEU A 85 -8.74 -1.32 18.06
N THR A 86 -7.86 -2.25 18.39
CA THR A 86 -6.68 -2.01 19.21
C THR A 86 -5.45 -1.91 18.32
N ILE A 87 -4.34 -1.37 18.85
CA ILE A 87 -3.05 -1.39 18.15
C ILE A 87 -2.63 -2.83 17.81
N ASP A 88 -2.94 -3.79 18.69
CA ASP A 88 -2.70 -5.21 18.45
C ASP A 88 -3.40 -5.71 17.18
N ASP A 89 -4.65 -5.32 16.96
CA ASP A 89 -5.37 -5.67 15.73
C ASP A 89 -4.71 -5.08 14.48
N TYR A 90 -4.21 -3.84 14.56
CA TYR A 90 -3.52 -3.20 13.43
C TYR A 90 -2.22 -3.93 13.07
N LEU A 91 -1.45 -4.35 14.06
CA LEU A 91 -0.15 -4.98 13.83
C LEU A 91 -0.29 -6.47 13.52
N ASN A 92 -0.90 -7.23 14.42
CA ASN A 92 -0.89 -8.68 14.39
C ASN A 92 -1.96 -9.30 13.49
N ARG A 93 -2.93 -8.51 13.01
CA ARG A 93 -3.97 -9.00 12.10
C ARG A 93 -3.91 -8.29 10.75
N LEU A 94 -3.98 -6.97 10.76
CA LEU A 94 -4.07 -6.20 9.53
C LEU A 94 -2.72 -6.13 8.80
N LEU A 95 -1.66 -5.66 9.46
CA LEU A 95 -0.33 -5.58 8.87
C LEU A 95 0.24 -6.96 8.55
N ASP A 96 0.10 -7.93 9.45
CA ASP A 96 0.49 -9.33 9.21
C ASP A 96 -0.18 -9.88 7.93
N SER A 97 -1.46 -9.57 7.69
CA SER A 97 -2.13 -9.97 6.44
C SER A 97 -1.50 -9.34 5.20
N CYS A 98 -1.08 -8.07 5.27
CA CYS A 98 -0.38 -7.42 4.17
C CYS A 98 0.97 -8.08 3.89
N VAL A 99 1.78 -8.31 4.94
CA VAL A 99 3.09 -8.97 4.82
C VAL A 99 2.94 -10.37 4.22
N ARG A 100 1.94 -11.15 4.68
CA ARG A 100 1.63 -12.47 4.11
C ARG A 100 1.32 -12.42 2.63
N GLU A 101 0.51 -11.46 2.19
CA GLU A 101 0.16 -11.33 0.77
C GLU A 101 1.38 -10.97 -0.08
N VAL A 102 2.23 -10.05 0.40
CA VAL A 102 3.49 -9.69 -0.28
C VAL A 102 4.41 -10.91 -0.37
N CYS A 103 4.65 -11.61 0.74
CA CYS A 103 5.47 -12.82 0.76
C CYS A 103 4.95 -13.89 -0.20
N ARG A 104 3.63 -14.13 -0.20
CA ARG A 104 2.98 -15.11 -1.09
C ARG A 104 3.17 -14.77 -2.57
N ARG A 105 3.02 -13.49 -2.95
CA ARG A 105 3.20 -13.03 -4.33
C ARG A 105 4.65 -13.15 -4.82
N HIS A 106 5.59 -12.95 -3.91
CA HIS A 106 7.03 -12.99 -4.20
C HIS A 106 7.70 -14.33 -3.88
N SER A 107 6.92 -15.34 -3.48
CA SER A 107 7.43 -16.65 -3.05
C SER A 107 8.50 -16.57 -1.94
N ILE A 108 8.37 -15.58 -1.05
CA ILE A 108 9.26 -15.38 0.10
C ILE A 108 8.73 -16.28 1.24
N PRO A 109 9.57 -17.14 1.86
CA PRO A 109 9.15 -17.95 3.00
C PRO A 109 8.84 -17.07 4.22
N GLN A 110 7.80 -17.45 4.97
CA GLN A 110 7.44 -16.85 6.26
C GLN A 110 8.05 -17.61 7.45
#